data_AF-A0AAV6YYW1-F1
#
_entry.id   AF-A0AAV6YYW1-F1
#
_cell.length_a   1.000
_cell.length_b   1.000
_cell.length_c   1.000
_cell.angle_alpha   90.00
_cell.angle_beta   90.00
_cell.angle_gamma   90.00
#
_symmetry.space_group_name_H-M   'P 1'
#
loop_
_entity.id
_entity.type
_entity.pdbx_description
1 polymer ?
#
loop_
_entity_poly.entity_id
_entity_poly.type
_entity_poly.pdbx_seq_one_letter_code
_entity_poly.pdbx_strand_id
1 'polypeptide(L)'
;GVHCTHGFNRTGFLICAFLVEKMDWSVEAAVATFSQARPPGIYKADYIKELFQRYGDVEDAPPPPELPDWCFEDDDDVDDEGNGIGQEAEPGSSGTPLHRKRKERLKLGVNDVTCSQ
;
A
#
# COMPACT_ATOMS: atom_id res chain seq x y z
N GLY A 1 -19.76 2.72 11.21
CA GLY A 1 -18.53 3.14 10.53
C GLY A 1 -17.81 1.92 9.97
N VAL A 2 -16.97 2.08 8.95
CA VAL A 2 -16.17 0.99 8.36
C VAL A 2 -14.73 1.15 8.81
N HIS A 3 -14.17 0.18 9.53
CA HIS A 3 -12.78 0.22 9.95
C HIS A 3 -12.15 -1.18 10.00
N CYS A 4 -10.85 -1.24 9.76
CA CYS A 4 -9.99 -2.34 10.17
C CYS A 4 -9.02 -1.83 11.26
N THR A 5 -7.89 -2.50 11.47
CA THR A 5 -6.88 -2.03 12.44
C THR A 5 -6.37 -0.64 12.09
N HIS A 6 -6.00 -0.42 10.81
CA HIS A 6 -5.39 0.84 10.35
C HIS A 6 -6.31 1.69 9.48
N GLY A 7 -7.42 1.13 8.99
CA GLY A 7 -8.39 1.86 8.17
C GLY A 7 -8.01 2.09 6.71
N PHE A 8 -7.00 1.39 6.17
CA PHE A 8 -6.53 1.56 4.80
C PHE A 8 -6.98 0.43 3.86
N ASN A 9 -6.40 -0.77 3.98
CA ASN A 9 -6.57 -1.82 2.96
C ASN A 9 -7.99 -2.43 2.92
N ARG A 10 -8.41 -3.16 3.97
CA ARG A 10 -9.77 -3.76 4.00
C ARG A 10 -10.87 -2.70 3.94
N THR A 11 -10.68 -1.59 4.62
CA THR A 11 -11.62 -0.46 4.60
C THR A 11 -11.77 0.12 3.21
N GLY A 12 -10.66 0.46 2.55
CA GLY A 12 -10.66 1.01 1.19
C GLY A 12 -11.25 0.04 0.19
N PHE A 13 -10.90 -1.26 0.28
CA PHE A 13 -11.44 -2.28 -0.63
C PHE A 13 -12.97 -2.34 -0.59
N LEU A 14 -13.55 -2.41 0.62
CA LEU A 14 -15.01 -2.48 0.77
C LEU A 14 -15.70 -1.17 0.33
N ILE A 15 -15.09 -0.02 0.62
CA ILE A 15 -15.62 1.28 0.18
C ILE A 15 -15.58 1.37 -1.35
N CYS A 16 -14.45 1.04 -1.98
CA CYS A 16 -14.32 1.11 -3.44
C CYS A 16 -15.28 0.13 -4.13
N ALA A 17 -15.38 -1.11 -3.65
CA ALA A 17 -16.34 -2.08 -4.16
C ALA A 17 -17.79 -1.57 -4.06
N PHE A 18 -18.16 -0.93 -2.95
CA PHE A 18 -19.49 -0.33 -2.79
C PHE A 18 -19.73 0.82 -3.78
N LEU A 19 -18.75 1.72 -3.98
CA LEU A 19 -18.86 2.81 -4.93
C LEU A 19 -19.10 2.28 -6.36
N VAL A 20 -18.40 1.22 -6.74
CA VAL A 20 -18.60 0.59 -8.05
C VAL A 20 -19.97 -0.09 -8.13
N GLU A 21 -20.28 -1.02 -7.22
CA GLU A 21 -21.45 -1.90 -7.35
C GLU A 21 -22.80 -1.22 -7.08
N LYS A 22 -22.82 -0.13 -6.30
CA LYS A 22 -24.06 0.51 -5.85
C LYS A 22 -24.21 1.93 -6.32
N MET A 23 -23.13 2.58 -6.75
CA MET A 23 -23.16 3.97 -7.19
C MET A 23 -22.73 4.13 -8.64
N ASP A 24 -22.40 3.04 -9.35
CA ASP A 24 -21.95 3.02 -10.75
C ASP A 24 -20.71 3.88 -11.00
N TRP A 25 -19.80 3.93 -10.01
CA TRP A 25 -18.49 4.58 -10.19
C TRP A 25 -17.53 3.66 -10.96
N SER A 26 -16.58 4.26 -11.68
CA SER A 26 -15.45 3.51 -12.22
C SER A 26 -14.49 3.10 -11.09
N VAL A 27 -13.78 1.98 -11.26
CA VAL A 27 -12.83 1.48 -10.25
C VAL A 27 -11.67 2.46 -10.04
N GLU A 28 -11.23 3.13 -11.10
CA GLU A 28 -10.18 4.15 -11.08
C GLU A 28 -10.63 5.35 -10.23
N ALA A 29 -11.85 5.84 -10.45
CA ALA A 29 -12.41 6.96 -9.69
C ALA A 29 -12.58 6.60 -8.21
N ALA A 30 -13.06 5.38 -7.91
CA ALA A 30 -13.25 4.91 -6.55
C ALA A 30 -11.92 4.81 -5.79
N VAL A 31 -10.90 4.18 -6.39
CA VAL A 31 -9.57 4.02 -5.78
C VAL A 31 -8.89 5.39 -5.61
N ALA A 32 -8.91 6.25 -6.64
CA ALA A 32 -8.32 7.58 -6.55
C ALA A 32 -8.98 8.44 -5.47
N THR A 33 -10.31 8.38 -5.35
CA THR A 33 -11.06 9.13 -4.33
C THR A 33 -10.73 8.64 -2.93
N PHE A 34 -10.64 7.32 -2.72
CA PHE A 34 -10.24 6.79 -1.41
C PHE A 34 -8.82 7.20 -1.03
N SER A 35 -7.88 7.18 -1.99
CA SER A 35 -6.50 7.64 -1.77
C SER A 35 -6.41 9.12 -1.42
N GLN A 36 -7.26 9.97 -2.01
CA GLN A 36 -7.33 11.40 -1.65
C GLN A 36 -7.97 11.62 -0.28
N ALA A 37 -9.06 10.92 0.02
CA ALA A 37 -9.78 11.05 1.29
C ALA A 37 -8.98 10.48 2.47
N ARG A 38 -8.17 9.45 2.23
CA ARG A 38 -7.34 8.80 3.25
C ARG A 38 -5.95 8.46 2.70
N PRO A 39 -5.04 9.43 2.58
CA PRO A 39 -3.69 9.19 2.06
C PRO A 39 -2.92 8.14 2.90
N PRO A 40 -2.19 7.20 2.28
CA PRO A 40 -1.96 7.06 0.83
C PRO A 40 -3.03 6.25 0.08
N GLY A 41 -4.09 5.83 0.77
CA GLY A 41 -5.14 4.94 0.26
C GLY A 41 -4.83 3.47 0.51
N ILE A 42 -5.29 2.61 -0.40
CA ILE A 42 -4.93 1.19 -0.39
C ILE A 42 -3.47 1.09 -0.83
N TYR A 43 -2.61 0.49 0.00
CA TYR A 43 -1.18 0.38 -0.27
C TYR A 43 -0.70 -1.06 -0.52
N LYS A 44 -1.58 -2.06 -0.34
CA LYS A 44 -1.30 -3.45 -0.72
C LYS A 44 -1.66 -3.68 -2.19
N ALA A 45 -0.65 -4.02 -3.00
CA ALA A 45 -0.81 -4.26 -4.44
C ALA A 45 -1.90 -5.30 -4.75
N ASP A 46 -1.95 -6.40 -4.01
CA ASP A 46 -2.93 -7.47 -4.25
C ASP A 46 -4.37 -6.98 -4.12
N TYR A 47 -4.64 -6.04 -3.21
CA TYR A 47 -5.96 -5.46 -3.04
C TYR A 47 -6.34 -4.53 -4.20
N ILE A 48 -5.38 -3.73 -4.68
CA ILE A 48 -5.58 -2.86 -5.85
C ILE A 48 -5.83 -3.74 -7.08
N LYS A 49 -4.97 -4.73 -7.31
CA LYS A 49 -5.08 -5.65 -8.45
C LYS A 49 -6.42 -6.39 -8.45
N GLU A 50 -6.86 -6.87 -7.28
CA GLU A 50 -8.14 -7.56 -7.16
C GLU A 50 -9.35 -6.65 -7.47
N LEU A 51 -9.30 -5.37 -7.08
CA LEU A 51 -10.36 -4.41 -7.44
C LEU A 51 -10.43 -4.26 -8.97
N PHE A 52 -9.29 -4.06 -9.61
CA PHE A 52 -9.24 -3.91 -11.07
C PHE A 52 -9.60 -5.21 -11.79
N GLN A 53 -9.24 -6.37 -11.24
CA GLN A 53 -9.64 -7.67 -11.80
C GLN A 53 -11.16 -7.88 -11.76
N ARG A 54 -11.86 -7.32 -10.78
CA ARG A 54 -13.32 -7.46 -10.64
C ARG A 54 -14.10 -6.43 -11.43
N TYR A 55 -13.59 -5.21 -11.51
CA TYR A 55 -14.37 -4.03 -11.89
C TYR A 55 -13.77 -3.21 -13.05
N GLY A 56 -12.61 -3.61 -13.60
CA GLY A 56 -11.93 -2.93 -14.70
C GLY A 56 -10.94 -3.84 -15.42
N ASP A 57 -9.82 -3.27 -15.90
CA ASP A 57 -8.71 -4.02 -16.48
C ASP A 57 -7.54 -4.10 -15.48
N VAL A 58 -6.96 -5.29 -15.33
CA VAL A 58 -5.80 -5.52 -14.45
C VAL A 58 -4.57 -4.73 -14.90
N GLU A 59 -4.43 -4.47 -16.20
CA GLU A 59 -3.29 -3.71 -16.75
C GLU A 59 -3.36 -2.21 -16.38
N ASP A 60 -4.55 -1.69 -16.08
CA ASP A 60 -4.78 -0.32 -15.64
C ASP A 60 -4.62 -0.14 -14.11
N ALA A 61 -4.37 -1.23 -13.38
CA ALA A 61 -4.20 -1.19 -11.93
C ALA A 61 -2.97 -0.32 -11.56
N PRO A 62 -3.14 0.76 -10.78
CA PRO A 62 -2.02 1.62 -10.40
C PRO A 62 -1.04 0.83 -9.52
N PRO A 63 0.27 1.12 -9.62
CA PRO A 63 1.22 0.55 -8.68
C PRO A 63 0.88 1.00 -7.25
N PRO A 64 1.18 0.18 -6.24
CA PRO A 64 0.96 0.59 -4.85
C PRO A 64 1.72 1.88 -4.54
N PRO A 65 1.12 2.82 -3.79
CA PRO A 65 1.78 4.05 -3.39
C PRO A 65 3.01 3.79 -2.51
N GLU A 66 3.91 4.78 -2.46
CA GLU A 66 4.99 4.79 -1.48
C GLU A 66 4.40 4.84 -0.06
N LEU A 67 4.94 3.98 0.80
CA LEU A 67 4.52 3.90 2.19
C LEU A 67 5.12 5.06 2.98
N PRO A 68 4.32 5.79 3.77
CA PRO A 68 4.86 6.76 4.71
C PRO A 68 5.74 6.11 5.78
N ASP A 69 6.62 6.90 6.41
CA ASP A 69 7.56 6.43 7.43
C ASP A 69 6.88 5.72 8.61
N TRP A 70 5.70 6.20 9.02
CA TRP A 70 4.90 5.62 10.12
C TRP A 70 4.44 4.17 9.87
N CYS A 71 4.49 3.67 8.63
CA CYS A 71 4.15 2.28 8.34
C CYS A 71 5.22 1.27 8.79
N PHE A 72 6.41 1.72 9.18
CA PHE A 72 7.56 0.87 9.47
C PHE A 72 8.00 0.88 10.95
N GLU A 73 7.27 1.60 11.81
CA GLU A 73 7.70 1.91 13.18
C GLU A 73 7.36 0.81 14.21
N ASP A 74 6.71 -0.29 13.81
CA ASP A 74 6.29 -1.39 14.70
C ASP A 74 7.22 -2.63 14.66
N ASP A 75 8.43 -2.54 14.11
CA ASP A 75 9.44 -3.63 14.12
C ASP A 75 10.55 -3.40 15.17
N ASP A 76 10.46 -2.35 16.00
CA ASP A 76 11.29 -2.18 17.20
C ASP A 76 10.58 -2.76 18.43
N ASP A 77 10.15 -4.02 18.35
CA ASP A 77 9.86 -4.83 19.53
C ASP A 77 11.19 -5.10 20.27
N VAL A 78 11.69 -4.10 21.01
CA VAL A 78 12.53 -4.41 22.16
C VAL A 78 11.62 -5.07 23.19
N ASP A 79 12.01 -6.25 23.67
CA ASP A 79 11.38 -6.78 24.86
C ASP A 79 11.55 -5.78 26.04
N ASP A 80 10.74 -5.93 27.09
CA ASP A 80 10.86 -5.14 28.34
C ASP A 80 12.26 -5.28 29.00
N GLU A 81 13.13 -6.14 28.45
CA GLU A 81 14.48 -6.45 28.90
C GLU A 81 15.58 -5.82 28.00
N GLY A 82 15.21 -5.12 26.91
CA GLY A 82 16.13 -4.37 26.04
C GLY A 82 17.02 -5.23 25.15
N ASN A 83 16.64 -6.45 24.80
CA ASN A 83 17.41 -7.33 23.93
C ASN A 83 16.93 -7.29 22.48
N GLY A 84 17.85 -7.05 21.53
CA GLY A 84 17.56 -7.07 20.09
C GLY A 84 17.51 -8.50 19.55
N ILE A 85 16.39 -8.91 18.97
CA ILE A 85 16.16 -10.29 18.52
C ILE A 85 16.98 -10.56 17.24
N GLY A 86 18.12 -11.24 17.39
CA GLY A 86 19.00 -11.66 16.29
C GLY A 86 19.54 -13.09 16.45
N GLN A 87 18.85 -14.04 15.79
CA GLN A 87 19.28 -15.34 15.25
C GLN A 87 20.04 -16.36 16.14
N GLU A 88 19.42 -17.53 16.36
CA GLU A 88 20.08 -18.84 16.28
C GLU A 88 19.14 -19.94 15.75
N ALA A 89 19.69 -20.82 14.89
CA ALA A 89 19.01 -21.73 13.95
C ALA A 89 18.51 -23.06 14.59
N GLU A 90 17.46 -23.70 14.05
CA GLU A 90 17.49 -24.92 13.17
C GLU A 90 16.06 -25.57 13.14
N PRO A 91 15.76 -26.64 12.36
CA PRO A 91 15.26 -26.64 10.99
C PRO A 91 13.80 -27.15 10.86
N GLY A 92 12.96 -26.53 10.04
CA GLY A 92 11.67 -27.14 9.67
C GLY A 92 10.66 -26.27 8.94
N SER A 93 10.42 -26.62 7.67
CA SER A 93 9.20 -26.38 6.88
C SER A 93 8.95 -24.98 6.28
N SER A 94 9.22 -24.89 4.98
CA SER A 94 8.48 -24.19 3.90
C SER A 94 7.73 -22.89 4.23
N GLY A 95 8.43 -21.78 4.01
CA GLY A 95 7.84 -20.46 3.76
C GLY A 95 8.94 -19.49 3.36
N THR A 96 9.14 -19.26 2.06
CA THR A 96 10.21 -18.38 1.58
C THR A 96 9.91 -16.92 1.97
N PRO A 97 10.81 -16.23 2.70
CA PRO A 97 10.66 -14.80 2.96
C PRO A 97 11.07 -14.04 1.70
N LEU A 98 10.11 -13.38 1.05
CA LEU A 98 10.37 -12.45 -0.04
C LEU A 98 11.17 -11.25 0.50
N HIS A 99 12.49 -11.34 0.39
CA HIS A 99 13.39 -10.20 0.56
C HIS A 99 12.98 -9.10 -0.42
N ARG A 100 12.31 -8.05 0.09
CA ARG A 100 12.13 -6.80 -0.67
C ARG A 100 13.50 -6.13 -0.77
N LYS A 101 14.19 -6.41 -1.87
CA LYS A 101 15.40 -5.70 -2.28
C LYS A 101 15.05 -4.20 -2.39
N ARG A 102 15.57 -3.40 -1.46
CA ARG A 102 15.51 -1.93 -1.50
C ARG A 102 16.09 -1.48 -2.84
N LYS A 103 15.27 -0.82 -3.66
CA LYS A 103 15.77 -0.11 -4.85
C LYS A 103 16.33 1.21 -4.37
N GLU A 104 17.62 1.39 -4.60
CA GLU A 104 18.38 2.58 -4.31
C GLU A 104 17.88 3.76 -5.16
N ARG A 105 17.86 4.93 -4.53
CA ARG A 105 17.21 6.17 -4.98
C ARG A 105 18.10 6.89 -6.00
N LEU A 106 17.79 6.80 -7.30
CA LEU A 106 18.38 7.69 -8.31
C LEU A 106 17.66 9.04 -8.27
N LYS A 107 18.37 10.08 -7.81
CA LYS A 107 17.95 11.48 -7.93
C LYS A 107 17.92 11.86 -9.40
N LEU A 108 16.74 12.02 -9.98
CA LEU A 108 16.58 12.76 -11.23
C LEU A 108 16.26 14.21 -10.88
N GLY A 109 17.15 15.11 -11.32
CA GLY A 109 17.05 16.54 -11.10
C GLY A 109 15.82 17.12 -11.80
N VAL A 110 15.08 17.93 -11.06
CA VAL A 110 14.01 18.77 -11.60
C VAL A 110 14.66 19.92 -12.36
N ASN A 111 14.40 19.99 -13.66
CA ASN A 111 14.66 21.19 -14.44
C ASN A 111 13.45 22.10 -14.28
N ASP A 112 13.65 23.21 -13.59
CA ASP A 112 12.68 24.27 -13.40
C ASP A 112 12.36 24.93 -14.75
N VAL A 113 11.16 24.67 -15.29
CA VAL A 113 10.62 25.45 -16.42
C VAL A 113 9.80 26.58 -15.81
N THR A 114 10.44 27.72 -15.63
CA THR A 114 9.76 28.99 -15.38
C THR A 114 9.04 29.41 -16.67
N CYS A 115 7.70 29.37 -16.66
CA CYS A 115 6.88 30.06 -17.63
C CYS A 115 6.90 31.56 -17.28
N SER A 116 7.65 32.35 -18.05
CA SER A 116 7.59 33.82 -17.95
C SER A 116 6.34 34.34 -18.67
N GLN A 117 5.78 35.39 -18.07
CA GLN A 117 4.56 36.12 -18.44
C GLN A 117 4.47 36.53 -19.90
#